data_AF-A0A8I0L3D5-F1
#
_entry.id   AF-A0A8I0L3D5-F1
#
_cell.length_a   1.000
_cell.length_b   1.000
_cell.length_c   1.000
_cell.angle_alpha   90.00
_cell.angle_beta   90.00
_cell.angle_gamma   90.00
#
_symmetry.space_group_name_H-M   'P 1'
#
loop_
_entity.id
_entity.type
_entity.pdbx_description
1 polymer ?
#
loop_
_entity_poly.entity_id
_entity_poly.type
_entity_poly.pdbx_seq_one_letter_code
_entity_poly.pdbx_strand_id
1 'polypeptide(L)'
;MRVAELSQFDHYALPFRAYDTDLMTPLPSMQPLLDTLSANALAHVQGDTPRALQGTCADILTGRRLVGRGDNLLFSMIGAALLEGQAHLLADLLAELPADAALPPVCTAALQPMTVPEQSLCTAMRGEFAMGQAALRTSEQGSVLQPLVFNLARTEARFAPHYAWACDAAAMQALADDRPLREPAPQPAGFDCVANALGCRLAAIGAMTMRPYADRAQDSAAMLRLVAAQRWLRQQADPPAQALPRLPASMRSSARTPVLSPDGRWLQIPRRATARPDEGITAMLQVPMPATAP
;
A
#
# COMPACT_ATOMS: atom_id res chain seq x y z
N MET A 1 -16.42 -4.95 -17.54
CA MET A 1 -16.33 -5.59 -16.21
C MET A 1 -16.86 -4.58 -15.20
N ARG A 2 -17.78 -4.97 -14.30
CA ARG A 2 -18.25 -4.06 -13.24
C ARG A 2 -17.23 -4.04 -12.11
N VAL A 3 -16.86 -2.87 -11.60
CA VAL A 3 -15.85 -2.71 -10.55
C VAL A 3 -16.16 -3.56 -9.30
N ALA A 4 -17.43 -3.67 -8.93
CA ALA A 4 -17.88 -4.48 -7.78
C ALA A 4 -17.47 -5.96 -7.85
N GLU A 5 -17.29 -6.51 -9.05
CA GLU A 5 -16.90 -7.92 -9.26
C GLU A 5 -15.40 -8.14 -9.06
N LEU A 6 -14.58 -7.09 -9.03
CA LEU A 6 -13.12 -7.20 -8.83
C LEU A 6 -12.75 -7.82 -7.48
N SER A 7 -13.62 -7.65 -6.48
CA SER A 7 -13.47 -8.26 -5.16
C SER A 7 -13.48 -9.81 -5.18
N GLN A 8 -13.87 -10.43 -6.30
CA GLN A 8 -13.91 -11.89 -6.47
C GLN A 8 -12.61 -12.45 -7.05
N PHE A 9 -11.73 -11.62 -7.60
CA PHE A 9 -10.48 -12.05 -8.22
C PHE A 9 -9.31 -12.00 -7.24
N ASP A 10 -8.35 -12.92 -7.42
CA ASP A 10 -7.24 -13.12 -6.49
C ASP A 10 -6.07 -12.15 -6.68
N HIS A 11 -5.79 -11.74 -7.91
CA HIS A 11 -4.68 -10.87 -8.26
C HIS A 11 -5.00 -10.15 -9.56
N TYR A 12 -4.30 -9.05 -9.80
CA TYR A 12 -4.30 -8.37 -11.09
C TYR A 12 -3.02 -8.75 -11.82
N ALA A 13 -3.16 -9.38 -12.98
CA ALA A 13 -2.04 -9.66 -13.88
C ALA A 13 -2.22 -8.91 -15.20
N LEU A 14 -1.16 -8.27 -15.69
CA LEU A 14 -1.11 -7.79 -17.07
C LEU A 14 -0.85 -8.99 -18.00
N PRO A 15 -1.81 -9.41 -18.86
CA PRO A 15 -1.64 -10.57 -19.72
C PRO A 15 -0.68 -10.29 -20.89
N PHE A 16 -0.47 -9.02 -21.21
CA PHE A 16 0.59 -8.59 -22.12
C PHE A 16 1.91 -8.74 -21.38
N ARG A 17 2.88 -9.44 -21.99
CA ARG A 17 4.27 -9.39 -21.54
C ARG A 17 4.77 -7.96 -21.74
N ALA A 18 4.34 -7.04 -20.88
CA ALA A 18 4.47 -5.58 -21.05
C ALA A 18 5.93 -5.10 -21.11
N TYR A 19 6.88 -6.03 -21.05
CA TYR A 19 8.30 -5.79 -20.88
C TYR A 19 9.14 -6.77 -21.73
N ASP A 20 8.59 -7.49 -22.72
CA ASP A 20 9.45 -8.20 -23.67
C ASP A 20 9.75 -7.39 -24.94
N THR A 21 8.83 -6.51 -25.36
CA THR A 21 8.94 -5.77 -26.62
C THR A 21 8.46 -4.32 -26.59
N ASP A 22 7.53 -3.92 -25.71
CA ASP A 22 6.96 -2.56 -25.70
C ASP A 22 6.73 -2.00 -24.28
N LEU A 23 7.62 -1.09 -23.87
CA LEU A 23 7.52 -0.32 -22.62
C LEU A 23 6.30 0.60 -22.54
N MET A 24 5.64 0.89 -23.68
CA MET A 24 4.51 1.81 -23.79
C MET A 24 3.16 1.09 -23.88
N THR A 25 3.07 -0.13 -23.36
CA THR A 25 1.81 -0.88 -23.28
C THR A 25 0.75 -0.02 -22.56
N PRO A 26 -0.41 0.25 -23.18
CA PRO A 26 -1.43 1.12 -22.59
C PRO A 26 -1.97 0.49 -21.30
N LEU A 27 -1.90 1.26 -20.21
CA LEU A 27 -2.46 0.88 -18.93
C LEU A 27 -4.00 0.98 -18.96
N PRO A 28 -4.73 0.09 -18.28
CA PRO A 28 -6.18 0.24 -18.16
C PRO A 28 -6.54 1.51 -17.39
N SER A 29 -7.71 2.09 -17.69
CA SER A 29 -8.23 3.19 -16.87
C SER A 29 -8.58 2.67 -15.48
N MET A 30 -7.97 3.28 -14.47
CA MET A 30 -8.16 2.92 -13.06
C MET A 30 -9.11 3.88 -12.32
N GLN A 31 -9.56 4.96 -12.97
CA GLN A 31 -10.50 5.92 -12.40
C GLN A 31 -11.78 5.27 -11.84
N PRO A 32 -12.41 4.28 -12.52
CA PRO A 32 -13.61 3.65 -11.99
C PRO A 32 -13.43 2.96 -10.62
N LEU A 33 -12.20 2.55 -10.28
CA LEU A 33 -11.90 1.99 -8.96
C LEU A 33 -12.01 3.05 -7.88
N LEU A 34 -11.53 4.26 -8.16
CA LEU A 34 -11.50 5.37 -7.19
C LEU A 34 -12.90 5.99 -7.03
N ASP A 35 -13.72 5.96 -8.07
CA ASP A 35 -15.11 6.46 -8.04
C ASP A 35 -16.00 5.70 -7.04
N THR A 36 -15.62 4.47 -6.67
CA THR A 36 -16.37 3.65 -5.70
C THR A 36 -16.46 4.29 -4.32
N LEU A 37 -15.45 5.07 -3.91
CA LEU A 37 -15.45 5.77 -2.63
C LEU A 37 -16.65 6.73 -2.55
N SER A 38 -16.77 7.60 -3.55
CA SER A 38 -17.87 8.56 -3.65
C SER A 38 -19.22 7.86 -3.80
N ALA A 39 -19.28 6.77 -4.56
CA ALA A 39 -20.50 6.00 -4.74
C ALA A 39 -20.99 5.34 -3.44
N ASN A 40 -20.08 4.74 -2.65
CA ASN A 40 -20.41 4.13 -1.36
C ASN A 40 -20.82 5.19 -0.33
N ALA A 41 -20.11 6.33 -0.27
CA ALA A 41 -20.49 7.45 0.59
C ALA A 41 -21.87 8.00 0.23
N LEU A 42 -22.15 8.19 -1.06
CA LEU A 42 -23.45 8.65 -1.54
C LEU A 42 -24.57 7.67 -1.18
N ALA A 43 -24.34 6.35 -1.31
CA ALA A 43 -25.32 5.34 -0.95
C ALA A 43 -25.75 5.47 0.52
N HIS A 44 -24.79 5.71 1.43
CA HIS A 44 -25.10 5.94 2.85
C HIS A 44 -25.92 7.22 3.08
N VAL A 45 -25.51 8.34 2.47
CA VAL A 45 -26.24 9.62 2.59
C VAL A 45 -27.66 9.52 2.01
N GLN A 46 -27.88 8.65 1.03
CA GLN A 46 -29.19 8.36 0.45
C GLN A 46 -30.02 7.35 1.29
N GLY A 47 -29.48 6.86 2.41
CA GLY A 47 -30.16 5.94 3.33
C GLY A 47 -29.92 4.45 3.08
N ASP A 48 -29.10 4.08 2.08
CA ASP A 48 -28.72 2.68 1.80
C ASP A 48 -27.37 2.34 2.46
N THR A 49 -27.31 2.50 3.78
CA THR A 49 -26.13 2.14 4.59
C THR A 49 -25.69 0.69 4.43
N PRO A 50 -26.59 -0.33 4.36
CA PRO A 50 -26.16 -1.71 4.17
C PRO A 50 -25.35 -1.91 2.88
N ARG A 51 -25.78 -1.29 1.78
CA ARG A 51 -25.03 -1.30 0.51
C ARG A 51 -23.70 -0.57 0.62
N ALA A 52 -23.67 0.59 1.28
CA ALA A 52 -22.45 1.35 1.50
C ALA A 52 -21.41 0.53 2.26
N LEU A 53 -21.79 -0.09 3.39
CA LEU A 53 -20.91 -0.95 4.17
C LEU A 53 -20.41 -2.15 3.36
N GLN A 54 -21.29 -2.80 2.60
CA GLN A 54 -20.91 -3.92 1.75
C GLN A 54 -19.90 -3.51 0.68
N GLY A 55 -20.14 -2.40 -0.03
CA GLY A 55 -19.27 -1.85 -1.06
C GLY A 55 -17.90 -1.47 -0.50
N THR A 56 -17.88 -0.65 0.55
CA THR A 56 -16.63 -0.18 1.19
C THR A 56 -15.77 -1.34 1.67
N CYS A 57 -16.36 -2.35 2.31
CA CYS A 57 -15.62 -3.53 2.76
C CYS A 57 -15.12 -4.41 1.59
N ALA A 58 -15.89 -4.51 0.49
CA ALA A 58 -15.44 -5.21 -0.71
C ALA A 58 -14.26 -4.48 -1.38
N ASP A 59 -14.30 -3.16 -1.42
CA ASP A 59 -13.24 -2.33 -2.01
C ASP A 59 -11.96 -2.34 -1.16
N ILE A 60 -12.08 -2.41 0.17
CA ILE A 60 -10.92 -2.69 1.07
C ILE A 60 -10.24 -4.01 0.67
N LEU A 61 -11.01 -5.09 0.45
CA LEU A 61 -10.46 -6.38 0.04
C LEU A 61 -9.79 -6.29 -1.34
N THR A 62 -10.38 -5.55 -2.28
CA THR A 62 -9.76 -5.27 -3.59
C THR A 62 -8.43 -4.52 -3.41
N GLY A 63 -8.41 -3.47 -2.59
CA GLY A 63 -7.21 -2.70 -2.27
C GLY A 63 -6.10 -3.57 -1.69
N ARG A 64 -6.41 -4.42 -0.70
CA ARG A 64 -5.44 -5.36 -0.08
C ARG A 64 -4.76 -6.27 -1.11
N ARG A 65 -5.53 -6.80 -2.06
CA ARG A 65 -5.00 -7.65 -3.13
C ARG A 65 -4.08 -6.85 -4.05
N LEU A 66 -4.48 -5.65 -4.44
CA LEU A 66 -3.67 -4.78 -5.30
C LEU A 66 -2.35 -4.36 -4.62
N VAL A 67 -2.36 -4.09 -3.31
CA VAL A 67 -1.13 -3.74 -2.57
C VAL A 67 -0.10 -4.86 -2.65
N GLY A 68 -0.44 -6.08 -2.23
CA GLY A 68 0.54 -7.18 -2.09
C GLY A 68 0.71 -8.08 -3.32
N ARG A 69 -0.27 -8.09 -4.22
CA ARG A 69 -0.29 -8.93 -5.43
C ARG A 69 -0.35 -8.12 -6.73
N GLY A 70 -0.20 -6.81 -6.66
CA GLY A 70 0.00 -5.99 -7.86
C GLY A 70 1.34 -6.30 -8.51
N ASP A 71 1.34 -6.50 -9.83
CA ASP A 71 2.54 -6.86 -10.58
C ASP A 71 3.57 -5.73 -10.68
N ASN A 72 3.21 -4.48 -10.37
CA ASN A 72 4.13 -3.34 -10.39
C ASN A 72 3.76 -2.32 -9.30
N LEU A 73 4.61 -1.31 -9.10
CA LEU A 73 4.43 -0.31 -8.05
C LEU A 73 3.19 0.55 -8.27
N LEU A 74 2.82 0.81 -9.53
CA LEU A 74 1.62 1.60 -9.84
C LEU A 74 0.36 0.92 -9.28
N PHE A 75 0.18 -0.38 -9.54
CA PHE A 75 -0.99 -1.10 -9.02
C PHE A 75 -0.97 -1.23 -7.50
N SER A 76 0.22 -1.41 -6.90
CA SER A 76 0.37 -1.41 -5.45
C SER A 76 -0.04 -0.06 -4.83
N MET A 77 0.32 1.05 -5.47
CA MET A 77 -0.08 2.40 -5.03
C MET A 77 -1.56 2.68 -5.18
N ILE A 78 -2.17 2.25 -6.28
CA ILE A 78 -3.62 2.38 -6.45
C ILE A 78 -4.34 1.54 -5.39
N GLY A 79 -3.84 0.34 -5.11
CA GLY A 79 -4.35 -0.51 -4.03
C GLY A 79 -4.27 0.15 -2.67
N ALA A 80 -3.13 0.77 -2.34
CA ALA A 80 -2.92 1.45 -1.07
C ALA A 80 -3.88 2.64 -0.89
N ALA A 81 -4.03 3.46 -1.95
CA ALA A 81 -4.95 4.60 -1.95
C ALA A 81 -6.42 4.18 -1.83
N LEU A 82 -6.83 3.16 -2.60
CA LEU A 82 -8.19 2.60 -2.52
C LEU A 82 -8.49 2.06 -1.12
N LEU A 83 -7.56 1.28 -0.57
CA LEU A 83 -7.69 0.69 0.76
C LEU A 83 -7.78 1.77 1.84
N GLU A 84 -6.86 2.74 1.85
CA GLU A 84 -6.84 3.78 2.87
C GLU A 84 -8.09 4.66 2.81
N GLY A 85 -8.51 5.08 1.61
CA GLY A 85 -9.72 5.89 1.41
C GLY A 85 -10.98 5.16 1.85
N GLN A 86 -11.14 3.89 1.46
CA GLN A 86 -12.31 3.10 1.85
C GLN A 86 -12.28 2.73 3.34
N ALA A 87 -11.10 2.51 3.94
CA ALA A 87 -10.99 2.30 5.38
C ALA A 87 -11.37 3.55 6.19
N HIS A 88 -10.98 4.74 5.73
CA HIS A 88 -11.46 6.01 6.29
C HIS A 88 -12.98 6.13 6.20
N LEU A 89 -13.56 5.91 5.01
CA LEU A 89 -15.01 5.95 4.85
C LEU A 89 -15.70 4.94 5.78
N LEU A 90 -15.19 3.71 5.90
CA LEU A 90 -15.74 2.72 6.83
C LEU A 90 -15.73 3.24 8.27
N ALA A 91 -14.67 3.92 8.70
CA ALA A 91 -14.59 4.49 10.03
C ALA A 91 -15.61 5.61 10.27
N ASP A 92 -15.84 6.46 9.27
CA ASP A 92 -16.85 7.52 9.31
C ASP A 92 -18.26 6.93 9.38
N LEU A 93 -18.58 5.97 8.50
CA LEU A 93 -19.84 5.24 8.52
C LEU A 93 -20.08 4.57 9.88
N LEU A 94 -19.05 3.92 10.41
CA LEU A 94 -19.12 3.29 11.72
C LEU A 94 -19.46 4.33 12.80
N ALA A 95 -18.80 5.49 12.82
CA ALA A 95 -19.02 6.52 13.84
C ALA A 95 -20.45 7.07 13.87
N GLU A 96 -21.16 7.08 12.74
CA GLU A 96 -22.57 7.49 12.65
C GLU A 96 -23.57 6.40 13.08
N LEU A 97 -23.15 5.15 13.07
CA LEU A 97 -24.01 4.01 13.42
C LEU A 97 -24.02 3.72 14.92
N PRO A 98 -25.01 2.98 15.44
CA PRO A 98 -24.95 2.40 16.77
C PRO A 98 -23.69 1.53 16.96
N ALA A 99 -23.16 1.46 18.18
CA ALA A 99 -21.96 0.68 18.49
C ALA A 99 -22.11 -0.83 18.21
N ASP A 100 -23.33 -1.34 18.33
CA ASP A 100 -23.72 -2.74 18.13
C ASP A 100 -24.25 -3.02 16.72
N ALA A 101 -24.14 -2.06 15.79
CA ALA A 101 -24.60 -2.23 14.42
C ALA A 101 -23.98 -3.48 13.76
N ALA A 102 -24.84 -4.34 13.23
CA ALA A 102 -24.43 -5.54 12.53
C ALA A 102 -23.70 -5.17 11.22
N LEU A 103 -22.49 -5.68 11.04
CA LEU A 103 -21.76 -5.49 9.78
C LEU A 103 -22.01 -6.65 8.81
N PRO A 104 -22.06 -6.36 7.50
CA PRO A 104 -22.08 -7.40 6.48
C PRO A 104 -20.92 -8.41 6.65
N PRO A 105 -21.10 -9.69 6.32
CA PRO A 105 -20.06 -10.72 6.49
C PRO A 105 -18.73 -10.36 5.83
N VAL A 106 -18.75 -9.70 4.68
CA VAL A 106 -17.56 -9.22 3.95
C VAL A 106 -16.67 -8.31 4.81
N CYS A 107 -17.25 -7.51 5.71
CA CYS A 107 -16.50 -6.62 6.59
C CYS A 107 -15.68 -7.38 7.64
N THR A 108 -16.08 -8.60 7.99
CA THR A 108 -15.31 -9.44 8.92
C THR A 108 -13.95 -9.79 8.33
N ALA A 109 -13.90 -10.11 7.03
CA ALA A 109 -12.65 -10.35 6.32
C ALA A 109 -11.88 -9.04 6.09
N ALA A 110 -12.57 -7.96 5.69
CA ALA A 110 -11.95 -6.67 5.41
C ALA A 110 -11.19 -6.10 6.62
N LEU A 111 -11.76 -6.22 7.82
CA LEU A 111 -11.19 -5.72 9.08
C LEU A 111 -10.16 -6.66 9.73
N GLN A 112 -9.87 -7.83 9.15
CA GLN A 112 -8.74 -8.62 9.63
C GLN A 112 -7.43 -7.86 9.39
N PRO A 113 -6.46 -7.93 10.30
CA PRO A 113 -5.12 -7.40 10.06
C PRO A 113 -4.56 -7.91 8.73
N MET A 114 -3.88 -7.03 7.98
CA MET A 114 -3.20 -7.45 6.77
C MET A 114 -2.05 -8.39 7.11
N THR A 115 -1.95 -9.48 6.36
CA THR A 115 -0.82 -10.40 6.42
C THR A 115 0.46 -9.75 5.88
N VAL A 116 1.62 -10.29 6.22
CA VAL A 116 2.91 -9.79 5.70
C VAL A 116 2.94 -9.78 4.16
N PRO A 117 2.48 -10.82 3.43
CA PRO A 117 2.44 -10.78 1.97
C PRO A 117 1.52 -9.69 1.40
N GLU A 118 0.41 -9.37 2.07
CA GLU A 118 -0.49 -8.29 1.64
C GLU A 118 0.13 -6.90 1.80
N GLN A 119 1.12 -6.76 2.70
CA GLN A 119 1.85 -5.51 2.95
C GLN A 119 3.15 -5.40 2.13
N SER A 120 3.62 -6.51 1.56
CA SER A 120 4.93 -6.60 0.93
C SER A 120 4.92 -6.02 -0.48
N LEU A 121 5.95 -5.23 -0.80
CA LEU A 121 6.22 -4.79 -2.16
C LEU A 121 6.97 -5.82 -3.01
N CYS A 122 7.29 -7.01 -2.49
CA CYS A 122 8.11 -7.99 -3.21
C CYS A 122 7.57 -8.36 -4.60
N THR A 123 6.25 -8.48 -4.76
CA THR A 123 5.64 -8.75 -6.08
C THR A 123 5.82 -7.57 -7.02
N ALA A 124 5.47 -6.36 -6.58
CA ALA A 124 5.65 -5.14 -7.35
C ALA A 124 7.11 -4.93 -7.76
N MET A 125 8.06 -5.06 -6.83
CA MET A 125 9.48 -4.88 -7.09
C MET A 125 10.06 -5.89 -8.07
N ARG A 126 9.54 -7.12 -8.11
CA ARG A 126 9.91 -8.11 -9.14
C ARG A 126 9.46 -7.66 -10.54
N GLY A 127 8.26 -7.10 -10.66
CA GLY A 127 7.80 -6.56 -11.94
C GLY A 127 8.53 -5.29 -12.37
N GLU A 128 8.86 -4.39 -11.44
CA GLU A 128 9.70 -3.23 -11.73
C GLU A 128 11.11 -3.66 -12.20
N PHE A 129 11.68 -4.69 -11.59
CA PHE A 129 12.95 -5.25 -12.05
C PHE A 129 12.83 -5.84 -13.46
N ALA A 130 11.75 -6.58 -13.75
CA ALA A 130 11.49 -7.10 -15.09
C ALA A 130 11.32 -6.00 -16.14
N MET A 131 10.63 -4.91 -15.79
CA MET A 131 10.50 -3.70 -16.61
C MET A 131 11.86 -3.03 -16.86
N GLY A 132 12.68 -2.91 -15.82
CA GLY A 132 14.04 -2.38 -15.94
C GLY A 132 14.91 -3.22 -16.88
N GLN A 133 14.87 -4.55 -16.77
CA GLN A 133 15.60 -5.45 -17.67
C GLN A 133 15.16 -5.28 -19.13
N ALA A 134 13.85 -5.13 -19.37
CA ALA A 134 13.32 -4.88 -20.70
C ALA A 134 13.87 -3.60 -21.33
N ALA A 135 13.87 -2.51 -20.55
CA ALA A 135 14.40 -1.22 -20.98
C ALA A 135 15.90 -1.28 -21.30
N LEU A 136 16.65 -2.07 -20.52
CA LEU A 136 18.08 -2.28 -20.76
C LEU A 136 18.33 -3.07 -22.05
N ARG A 137 17.51 -4.09 -22.35
CA ARG A 137 17.62 -4.89 -23.59
C ARG A 137 17.29 -4.08 -24.84
N THR A 138 16.27 -3.23 -24.80
CA THR A 138 15.97 -2.32 -25.93
C THR A 138 17.09 -1.29 -26.11
N SER A 139 17.70 -0.85 -25.01
CA SER A 139 18.84 0.07 -25.04
C SER A 139 20.10 -0.54 -25.63
N GLU A 140 20.28 -1.87 -25.61
CA GLU A 140 21.45 -2.59 -26.15
C GLU A 140 21.60 -2.44 -27.69
N GLN A 141 20.54 -2.03 -28.38
CA GLN A 141 20.47 -1.92 -29.84
C GLN A 141 20.72 -0.48 -30.30
N GLY A 142 21.98 -0.05 -30.48
CA GLY A 142 22.20 1.35 -30.90
C GLY A 142 23.54 1.75 -31.51
N SER A 143 24.65 1.02 -31.32
CA SER A 143 25.95 1.40 -31.91
C SER A 143 27.02 0.29 -31.89
N VAL A 144 27.95 0.28 -32.85
CA VAL A 144 29.13 -0.61 -32.89
C VAL A 144 30.06 -0.42 -31.68
N LEU A 145 30.11 0.78 -31.09
CA LEU A 145 30.96 1.08 -29.94
C LEU A 145 30.29 0.74 -28.59
N GLN A 146 29.01 0.38 -28.62
CA GLN A 146 28.20 0.15 -27.42
C GLN A 146 28.73 -0.97 -26.50
N PRO A 147 29.23 -2.12 -27.03
CA PRO A 147 29.78 -3.17 -26.18
C PRO A 147 31.02 -2.77 -25.36
N LEU A 148 31.70 -1.66 -25.72
CA LEU A 148 32.86 -1.14 -24.99
C LEU A 148 32.47 -0.37 -23.71
N VAL A 149 31.27 0.20 -23.69
CA VAL A 149 30.81 1.07 -22.59
C VAL A 149 29.59 0.52 -21.86
N PHE A 150 28.94 -0.51 -22.42
CA PHE A 150 27.72 -1.11 -21.89
C PHE A 150 27.83 -2.64 -21.92
N ASN A 151 27.55 -3.25 -20.77
CA ASN A 151 27.42 -4.68 -20.60
C ASN A 151 26.09 -4.94 -19.88
N LEU A 152 25.15 -5.58 -20.59
CA LEU A 152 23.80 -5.84 -20.07
C LEU A 152 23.84 -6.61 -18.74
N ALA A 153 24.52 -7.76 -18.70
CA ALA A 153 24.56 -8.61 -17.51
C ALA A 153 25.17 -7.90 -16.29
N ARG A 154 26.23 -7.11 -16.48
CA ARG A 154 26.81 -6.30 -15.38
C ARG A 154 25.88 -5.19 -14.93
N THR A 155 25.11 -4.61 -15.85
CA THR A 155 24.11 -3.58 -15.52
C THR A 155 22.95 -4.20 -14.75
N GLU A 156 22.39 -5.32 -15.20
CA GLU A 156 21.32 -6.05 -14.51
C GLU A 156 21.76 -6.48 -13.09
N ALA A 157 22.98 -6.99 -12.94
CA ALA A 157 23.54 -7.36 -11.63
C ALA A 157 23.63 -6.17 -10.67
N ARG A 158 23.89 -4.97 -11.18
CA ARG A 158 23.95 -3.73 -10.40
C ARG A 158 22.56 -3.22 -10.01
N PHE A 159 21.55 -3.43 -10.87
CA PHE A 159 20.15 -3.11 -10.58
C PHE A 159 19.54 -4.05 -9.53
N ALA A 160 19.89 -5.34 -9.56
CA ALA A 160 19.17 -6.37 -8.79
C ALA A 160 19.01 -6.04 -7.29
N PRO A 161 20.04 -5.58 -6.54
CA PRO A 161 19.88 -5.26 -5.12
C PRO A 161 18.92 -4.10 -4.84
N HIS A 162 18.77 -3.17 -5.80
CA HIS A 162 17.81 -2.07 -5.68
C HIS A 162 16.36 -2.57 -5.63
N TYR A 163 16.06 -3.71 -6.27
CA TYR A 163 14.72 -4.30 -6.27
C TYR A 163 14.55 -5.46 -5.30
N ALA A 164 15.61 -6.23 -5.04
CA ALA A 164 15.54 -7.48 -4.28
C ALA A 164 15.22 -7.27 -2.79
N TRP A 165 15.61 -6.13 -2.20
CA TRP A 165 15.49 -5.90 -0.76
C TRP A 165 14.07 -6.06 -0.21
N ALA A 166 13.04 -5.76 -1.01
CA ALA A 166 11.64 -5.86 -0.61
C ALA A 166 11.19 -7.32 -0.40
N CYS A 167 11.95 -8.28 -0.93
CA CYS A 167 11.70 -9.71 -0.80
C CYS A 167 12.50 -10.37 0.33
N ASP A 168 13.42 -9.65 0.98
CA ASP A 168 14.30 -10.21 2.01
C ASP A 168 13.55 -10.60 3.28
N ALA A 169 14.04 -11.63 3.98
CA ALA A 169 13.48 -12.04 5.27
C ALA A 169 13.49 -10.92 6.31
N ALA A 170 14.48 -10.02 6.27
CA ALA A 170 14.54 -8.85 7.14
C ALA A 170 13.40 -7.84 6.84
N ALA A 171 13.02 -7.68 5.57
CA ALA A 171 11.88 -6.86 5.18
C ALA A 171 10.57 -7.50 5.65
N MET A 172 10.41 -8.81 5.47
CA MET A 172 9.24 -9.56 5.94
C MET A 172 9.07 -9.49 7.46
N GLN A 173 10.16 -9.61 8.21
CA GLN A 173 10.14 -9.45 9.67
C GLN A 173 9.81 -8.01 10.08
N ALA A 174 10.38 -7.00 9.39
CA ALA A 174 10.06 -5.61 9.66
C ALA A 174 8.57 -5.32 9.41
N LEU A 175 7.97 -5.89 8.37
CA LEU A 175 6.52 -5.80 8.14
C LEU A 175 5.71 -6.46 9.26
N ALA A 176 6.11 -7.65 9.73
CA ALA A 176 5.45 -8.34 10.83
C ALA A 176 5.46 -7.53 12.13
N ASP A 177 6.60 -6.89 12.43
CA ASP A 177 6.79 -6.05 13.62
C ASP A 177 6.24 -4.63 13.45
N ASP A 178 5.64 -4.32 12.29
CA ASP A 178 5.24 -2.99 11.87
C ASP A 178 6.39 -1.95 11.99
N ARG A 179 7.63 -2.35 11.72
CA ARG A 179 8.82 -1.48 11.74
C ARG A 179 9.08 -0.90 10.35
N PRO A 180 9.69 0.31 10.26
CA PRO A 180 10.01 0.90 8.97
C PRO A 180 10.97 0.01 8.19
N LEU A 181 10.67 -0.18 6.91
CA LEU A 181 11.53 -0.92 6.00
C LEU A 181 12.86 -0.18 5.77
N ARG A 182 13.91 -0.95 5.52
CA ARG A 182 15.27 -0.45 5.26
C ARG A 182 15.65 -0.79 3.82
N GLU A 183 15.70 0.24 2.99
CA GLU A 183 16.24 0.15 1.64
C GLU A 183 17.78 0.17 1.71
N PRO A 184 18.48 -0.68 0.93
CA PRO A 184 19.93 -0.65 0.87
C PRO A 184 20.44 0.64 0.24
N ALA A 185 21.59 1.12 0.71
CA ALA A 185 22.23 2.28 0.09
C ALA A 185 22.68 1.95 -1.36
N PRO A 186 22.62 2.93 -2.29
CA PRO A 186 23.14 2.75 -3.64
C PRO A 186 24.61 2.32 -3.59
N GLN A 187 24.98 1.35 -4.44
CA GLN A 187 26.36 0.91 -4.55
C GLN A 187 27.22 2.02 -5.17
N PRO A 188 28.41 2.34 -4.62
CA PRO A 188 29.32 3.30 -5.23
C PRO A 188 29.88 2.76 -6.56
N ALA A 189 30.30 3.65 -7.45
CA ALA A 189 31.00 3.24 -8.68
C ALA A 189 32.37 2.62 -8.33
N GLY A 190 32.67 1.45 -8.89
CA GLY A 190 33.92 0.74 -8.65
C GLY A 190 34.61 0.32 -9.95
N PHE A 191 35.58 -0.58 -9.85
CA PHE A 191 36.28 -1.14 -11.02
C PHE A 191 35.36 -1.89 -11.98
N ASP A 192 34.20 -2.35 -11.52
CA ASP A 192 33.13 -2.93 -12.33
C ASP A 192 32.57 -1.98 -13.39
N CYS A 193 32.76 -0.66 -13.21
CA CYS A 193 32.32 0.37 -14.15
C CYS A 193 33.32 0.66 -15.28
N VAL A 194 34.56 0.17 -15.22
CA VAL A 194 35.59 0.45 -16.26
C VAL A 194 35.15 -0.05 -17.64
N ALA A 195 34.55 -1.25 -17.69
CA ALA A 195 34.01 -1.85 -18.91
C ALA A 195 32.47 -1.79 -18.96
N ASN A 196 31.85 -0.92 -18.16
CA ASN A 196 30.39 -0.77 -18.07
C ASN A 196 29.98 0.67 -17.68
N ALA A 197 30.69 1.68 -18.16
CA ALA A 197 30.52 3.06 -17.72
C ALA A 197 29.11 3.62 -18.01
N LEU A 198 28.49 3.20 -19.13
CA LEU A 198 27.11 3.54 -19.44
C LEU A 198 26.13 2.78 -18.53
N GLY A 199 26.36 1.48 -18.30
CA GLY A 199 25.54 0.67 -17.40
C GLY A 199 25.54 1.16 -15.95
N CYS A 200 26.69 1.58 -15.43
CA CYS A 200 26.78 2.18 -14.09
C CYS A 200 26.02 3.51 -13.99
N ARG A 201 26.04 4.33 -15.05
CA ARG A 201 25.23 5.56 -15.10
C ARG A 201 23.74 5.26 -15.14
N LEU A 202 23.32 4.28 -15.95
CA LEU A 202 21.92 3.84 -16.01
C LEU A 202 21.43 3.31 -14.64
N ALA A 203 22.27 2.55 -13.94
CA ALA A 203 21.96 2.05 -12.59
C ALA A 203 21.83 3.18 -11.56
N ALA A 204 22.67 4.21 -11.66
CA ALA A 204 22.58 5.37 -10.78
C ALA A 204 21.29 6.18 -11.02
N ILE A 205 20.86 6.32 -12.28
CA ILE A 205 19.60 7.01 -12.64
C ILE A 205 18.39 6.21 -12.14
N GLY A 206 18.41 4.88 -12.29
CA GLY A 206 17.34 3.99 -11.86
C GLY A 206 17.22 3.82 -10.34
N ALA A 207 18.25 4.17 -9.56
CA ALA A 207 18.29 4.02 -8.10
C ALA A 207 17.49 5.10 -7.35
N MET A 208 16.24 5.32 -7.74
CA MET A 208 15.31 6.18 -7.02
C MET A 208 14.78 5.46 -5.77
N THR A 209 14.71 6.14 -4.63
CA THR A 209 14.26 5.48 -3.39
C THR A 209 12.84 4.91 -3.54
N MET A 210 12.71 3.62 -3.21
CA MET A 210 11.45 2.89 -3.23
C MET A 210 10.72 2.95 -1.88
N ARG A 211 11.36 3.54 -0.87
CA ARG A 211 10.85 3.66 0.49
C ARG A 211 9.47 4.33 0.62
N PRO A 212 9.16 5.45 -0.08
CA PRO A 212 7.85 6.10 0.06
C PRO A 212 6.68 5.19 -0.35
N TYR A 213 6.89 4.33 -1.35
CA TYR A 213 5.92 3.33 -1.78
C TYR A 213 5.69 2.28 -0.69
N ALA A 214 6.76 1.86 -0.04
CA ALA A 214 6.71 0.87 1.02
C ALA A 214 6.01 1.42 2.27
N ASP A 215 6.31 2.67 2.62
CA ASP A 215 5.68 3.37 3.74
C ASP A 215 4.16 3.49 3.53
N ARG A 216 3.69 3.80 2.31
CA ARG A 216 2.26 3.83 1.97
C ARG A 216 1.58 2.48 2.18
N ALA A 217 2.20 1.37 1.75
CA ALA A 217 1.66 0.03 1.99
C ALA A 217 1.56 -0.31 3.49
N GLN A 218 2.57 0.07 4.27
CA GLN A 218 2.54 -0.09 5.74
C GLN A 218 1.47 0.79 6.39
N ASP A 219 1.22 1.99 5.87
CA ASP A 219 0.17 2.90 6.36
C ASP A 219 -1.23 2.36 6.08
N SER A 220 -1.47 1.76 4.93
CA SER A 220 -2.73 1.06 4.64
C SER A 220 -3.02 -0.05 5.66
N ALA A 221 -2.02 -0.85 6.02
CA ALA A 221 -2.16 -1.89 7.05
C ALA A 221 -2.40 -1.32 8.46
N ALA A 222 -1.76 -0.19 8.76
CA ALA A 222 -1.97 0.54 10.00
C ALA A 222 -3.38 1.11 10.08
N MET A 223 -3.90 1.68 8.99
CA MET A 223 -5.24 2.21 8.90
C MET A 223 -6.27 1.11 9.19
N LEU A 224 -6.16 -0.09 8.58
CA LEU A 224 -7.10 -1.18 8.88
C LEU A 224 -7.06 -1.62 10.34
N ARG A 225 -5.87 -1.70 10.95
CA ARG A 225 -5.77 -1.96 12.39
C ARG A 225 -6.42 -0.85 13.22
N LEU A 226 -6.30 0.40 12.79
CA LEU A 226 -6.89 1.56 13.45
C LEU A 226 -8.42 1.54 13.38
N VAL A 227 -9.01 1.22 12.21
CA VAL A 227 -10.47 1.05 12.05
C VAL A 227 -10.98 -0.13 12.89
N ALA A 228 -10.25 -1.25 12.90
CA ALA A 228 -10.60 -2.40 13.73
C ALA A 228 -10.57 -2.05 15.23
N ALA A 229 -9.57 -1.28 15.67
CA ALA A 229 -9.45 -0.78 17.04
C ALA A 229 -10.59 0.19 17.40
N GLN A 230 -10.92 1.12 16.52
CA GLN A 230 -12.05 2.04 16.67
C GLN A 230 -13.36 1.26 16.87
N ARG A 231 -13.65 0.29 16.01
CA ARG A 231 -14.84 -0.57 16.14
C ARG A 231 -14.86 -1.29 17.49
N TRP A 232 -13.75 -1.90 17.89
CA TRP A 232 -13.67 -2.63 19.16
C TRP A 232 -13.89 -1.71 20.37
N LEU A 233 -13.27 -0.52 20.37
CA LEU A 233 -13.42 0.47 21.44
C LEU A 233 -14.86 0.92 21.61
N ARG A 234 -15.57 1.14 20.50
CA ARG A 234 -16.98 1.56 20.52
C ARG A 234 -17.90 0.51 21.13
N GLN A 235 -17.52 -0.75 21.08
CA GLN A 235 -18.28 -1.87 21.66
C GLN A 235 -17.99 -2.07 23.17
N GLN A 236 -17.07 -1.30 23.75
CA GLN A 236 -16.77 -1.39 25.18
C GLN A 236 -17.75 -0.54 26.00
N ALA A 237 -18.06 -1.00 27.21
CA ALA A 237 -18.86 -0.24 28.17
C ALA A 237 -18.06 0.91 28.80
N ASP A 238 -16.74 0.75 28.95
CA ASP A 238 -15.86 1.76 29.54
C ASP A 238 -15.53 2.89 28.54
N PRO A 239 -15.21 4.10 29.01
CA PRO A 239 -14.72 5.18 28.16
C PRO A 239 -13.50 4.74 27.31
N PRO A 240 -13.36 5.22 26.07
CA PRO A 240 -12.28 4.80 25.18
C PRO A 240 -10.88 4.91 25.78
N ALA A 241 -10.61 5.94 26.59
CA ALA A 241 -9.32 6.13 27.26
C ALA A 241 -8.97 4.98 28.23
N GLN A 242 -9.96 4.38 28.88
CA GLN A 242 -9.78 3.27 29.82
C GLN A 242 -9.77 1.91 29.11
N ALA A 243 -10.48 1.80 27.99
CA ALA A 243 -10.50 0.60 27.16
C ALA A 243 -9.25 0.43 26.29
N LEU A 244 -8.61 1.53 25.85
CA LEU A 244 -7.47 1.53 24.93
C LEU A 244 -6.30 0.64 25.39
N PRO A 245 -5.87 0.65 26.67
CA PRO A 245 -4.83 -0.27 27.14
C PRO A 245 -5.20 -1.75 26.99
N ARG A 246 -6.50 -2.09 26.93
CA ARG A 246 -7.02 -3.47 26.82
C ARG A 246 -7.24 -3.93 25.36
N LEU A 247 -6.80 -3.15 24.37
CA LEU A 247 -6.92 -3.52 22.95
C LEU A 247 -6.42 -4.96 22.67
N PRO A 248 -7.11 -5.75 21.84
CA PRO A 248 -6.62 -7.07 21.45
C PRO A 248 -5.23 -7.02 20.80
N ALA A 249 -4.42 -8.07 21.01
CA ALA A 249 -3.06 -8.14 20.48
C ALA A 249 -2.99 -7.97 18.95
N SER A 250 -4.00 -8.47 18.22
CA SER A 250 -4.11 -8.35 16.77
C SER A 250 -4.28 -6.91 16.26
N MET A 251 -4.72 -5.99 17.12
CA MET A 251 -4.93 -4.57 16.79
C MET A 251 -3.76 -3.68 17.27
N ARG A 252 -2.85 -4.25 18.07
CA ARG A 252 -1.67 -3.55 18.58
C ARG A 252 -0.52 -3.64 17.59
N SER A 253 0.40 -2.68 17.69
CA SER A 253 1.70 -2.72 17.02
C SER A 253 2.76 -2.36 18.04
N SER A 254 3.89 -3.04 17.99
CA SER A 254 5.07 -2.73 18.82
C SER A 254 5.74 -1.42 18.43
N ALA A 255 5.46 -0.89 17.24
CA ALA A 255 6.12 0.30 16.70
C ALA A 255 5.20 1.53 16.62
N ARG A 256 3.88 1.33 16.52
CA ARG A 256 2.88 2.40 16.37
C ARG A 256 1.71 2.14 17.32
N THR A 257 1.77 2.73 18.50
CA THR A 257 0.70 2.62 19.50
C THR A 257 -0.41 3.63 19.19
N PRO A 258 -1.68 3.21 19.09
CA PRO A 258 -2.80 4.13 18.93
C PRO A 258 -2.97 5.00 20.18
N VAL A 259 -3.26 6.28 19.96
CA VAL A 259 -3.54 7.26 21.01
C VAL A 259 -4.83 8.00 20.68
N LEU A 260 -5.53 8.50 21.69
CA LEU A 260 -6.64 9.43 21.47
C LEU A 260 -6.08 10.84 21.24
N SER A 261 -6.75 11.63 20.41
CA SER A 261 -6.47 13.06 20.29
C SER A 261 -6.77 13.79 21.61
N PRO A 262 -6.18 14.98 21.85
CA PRO A 262 -6.41 15.73 23.09
C PRO A 262 -7.89 16.06 23.37
N ASP A 263 -8.68 16.23 22.31
CA ASP A 263 -10.13 16.48 22.37
C ASP A 263 -10.96 15.17 22.43
N GLY A 264 -10.33 14.01 22.40
CA GLY A 264 -10.98 12.70 22.42
C GLY A 264 -11.76 12.34 21.15
N ARG A 265 -11.76 13.20 20.13
CA ARG A 265 -12.56 13.04 18.90
C ARG A 265 -11.95 12.11 17.86
N TRP A 266 -10.67 11.78 18.01
CA TRP A 266 -9.94 10.96 17.05
C TRP A 266 -9.13 9.89 17.76
N LEU A 267 -9.10 8.71 17.16
CA LEU A 267 -8.09 7.69 17.45
C LEU A 267 -7.03 7.79 16.36
N GLN A 268 -5.76 7.94 16.75
CA GLN A 268 -4.69 8.30 15.82
C GLN A 268 -3.39 7.52 16.05
N ILE A 269 -2.63 7.34 14.96
CA ILE A 269 -1.28 6.77 14.95
C ILE A 269 -0.37 7.58 14.01
N PRO A 270 0.95 7.60 14.26
CA PRO A 270 1.88 8.23 13.34
C PRO A 270 1.84 7.59 11.94
N ARG A 271 1.77 8.43 10.92
CA ARG A 271 1.93 8.04 9.50
C ARG A 271 3.41 7.83 9.18
N ARG A 272 3.74 6.84 8.35
CA ARG A 272 5.11 6.65 7.84
C ARG A 272 5.36 7.48 6.60
N ALA A 273 4.43 7.44 5.65
CA ALA A 273 4.50 8.20 4.43
C ALA A 273 4.45 9.69 4.77
N THR A 274 5.54 10.39 4.52
CA THR A 274 5.57 11.84 4.64
C THR A 274 4.88 12.46 3.45
N ALA A 275 4.03 13.46 3.68
CA ALA A 275 3.44 14.26 2.62
C ALA A 275 4.54 14.84 1.73
N ARG A 276 4.36 14.81 0.41
CA ARG A 276 4.97 15.85 -0.43
C ARG A 276 4.33 17.20 -0.02
N PRO A 277 5.04 18.33 -0.10
CA PRO A 277 4.53 19.64 0.32
C PRO A 277 3.13 19.99 -0.24
N ASP A 278 2.77 19.40 -1.38
CA ASP A 278 1.55 19.71 -2.14
C ASP A 278 0.42 18.66 -1.93
N GLU A 279 0.65 17.57 -1.21
CA GLU A 279 -0.29 16.43 -1.12
C GLU A 279 -1.34 16.56 0.02
N GLY A 280 -1.23 17.56 0.91
CA GLY A 280 -2.24 17.79 1.97
C GLY A 280 -2.40 16.64 2.97
N ILE A 281 -1.48 15.67 2.99
CA ILE A 281 -1.52 14.48 3.84
C ILE A 281 -1.12 14.86 5.28
N THR A 282 -1.93 14.44 6.24
CA THR A 282 -1.67 14.65 7.67
C THR A 282 -0.53 13.76 8.18
N ALA A 283 0.25 14.26 9.14
CA ALA A 283 1.31 13.49 9.81
C ALA A 283 0.79 12.30 10.63
N MET A 284 -0.53 12.26 10.88
CA MET A 284 -1.22 11.22 11.62
C MET A 284 -2.22 10.52 10.71
N LEU A 285 -2.33 9.20 10.82
CA LEU A 285 -3.51 8.45 10.41
C LEU A 285 -4.53 8.59 11.53
N GLN A 286 -5.79 8.89 11.19
CA GLN A 286 -6.82 9.17 12.19
C GLN A 286 -8.17 8.59 11.77
N VAL A 287 -8.94 8.14 12.75
CA VAL A 287 -10.34 7.71 12.58
C VAL A 287 -11.20 8.40 13.63
N PRO A 288 -12.45 8.78 13.29
CA PRO A 288 -13.30 9.48 14.23
C PRO A 288 -13.66 8.59 15.43
N MET A 289 -13.77 9.19 16.60
CA MET A 289 -14.34 8.56 17.79
C MET A 289 -15.67 9.24 18.10
N PRO A 290 -16.70 8.48 18.52
CA PRO A 290 -17.92 9.11 19.01
C PRO A 290 -17.56 10.03 20.18
N ALA A 291 -18.09 11.25 20.17
CA ALA A 291 -17.87 12.19 21.24
C ALA A 291 -18.29 11.53 22.56
N THR A 292 -17.37 11.48 23.54
CA THR A 292 -17.76 11.13 24.91
C THR A 292 -18.78 12.15 25.36
N ALA A 293 -20.04 11.72 25.58
CA ALA A 293 -21.03 12.58 26.21
C ALA A 293 -20.46 13.05 27.57
N PRO A 294 -20.59 14.35 27.89
CA PRO A 294 -20.07 14.92 29.14
C PRO A 294 -20.73 14.30 30.38
#